data_AF-R7YKX5-F1
#
_entry.id   AF-R7YKX5-F1
#
_cell.length_a   1.000
_cell.length_b   1.000
_cell.length_c   1.000
_cell.angle_alpha   90.00
_cell.angle_beta   90.00
_cell.angle_gamma   90.00
#
_symmetry.space_group_name_H-M   'P 1'
#
loop_
_entity.id
_entity.type
_entity.pdbx_description
1 polymer ?
#
loop_
_entity_poly.entity_id
_entity_poly.type
_entity_poly.pdbx_seq_one_letter_code
_entity_poly.pdbx_strand_id
1 'polypeptide(L)'
;MKLILFLLPLLASALPSPDANLDLDTRAPTLCSTCSPFPEENKCHPTTSCVYNWGHQGPNGPYYCACRHGYKANPREVGADPSAQWRLQWPSQEGRVFVRPGIKCDTLCDNWEQGAAGCREVYQNPYCT
;
A
#
# COMPACT_ATOMS: atom_id res chain seq x y z
N MET A 1 -31.43 41.07 -63.43
CA MET A 1 -30.25 40.83 -62.56
C MET A 1 -30.70 40.94 -61.11
N LYS A 2 -30.80 39.81 -60.42
CA LYS A 2 -31.26 39.67 -59.03
C LYS A 2 -30.06 39.17 -58.23
N LEU A 3 -29.65 39.89 -57.20
CA LEU A 3 -28.66 39.41 -56.23
C LEU A 3 -29.28 39.55 -54.84
N ILE A 4 -29.88 38.46 -54.35
CA ILE A 4 -30.45 38.35 -53.01
C ILE A 4 -29.36 37.69 -52.15
N LEU A 5 -28.78 38.48 -51.25
CA LEU A 5 -27.77 38.03 -50.29
C LEU A 5 -28.49 37.27 -49.16
N PHE A 6 -28.41 35.94 -49.14
CA PHE A 6 -28.93 35.12 -48.04
C PHE A 6 -27.88 35.05 -46.93
N LEU A 7 -28.17 35.71 -45.79
CA LEU A 7 -27.45 35.53 -44.53
C LEU A 7 -27.94 34.24 -43.85
N LEU A 8 -27.10 33.21 -43.83
CA LEU A 8 -27.30 31.99 -43.04
C LEU A 8 -26.79 32.22 -41.60
N PRO A 9 -27.56 31.89 -40.55
CA PRO A 9 -27.07 31.93 -39.19
C PRO A 9 -26.13 30.74 -38.92
N LEU A 10 -24.94 31.03 -38.39
CA LEU A 10 -24.01 30.02 -37.88
C LEU A 10 -24.58 29.47 -36.55
N LEU A 11 -25.17 28.27 -36.59
CA LEU A 11 -25.48 27.51 -35.38
C LEU A 11 -24.18 26.92 -34.83
N ALA A 12 -23.67 27.49 -33.74
CA ALA A 12 -22.55 26.92 -33.00
C ALA A 12 -23.04 25.71 -32.19
N SER A 13 -22.76 24.50 -32.69
CA SER A 13 -22.96 23.26 -31.96
C SER A 13 -21.91 23.17 -30.83
N ALA A 14 -22.32 23.37 -29.58
CA ALA A 14 -21.49 23.04 -28.43
C ALA A 14 -21.33 21.52 -28.38
N LEU A 15 -20.14 21.01 -28.76
CA LEU A 15 -19.75 19.64 -28.48
C LEU A 15 -19.50 19.52 -26.96
N PRO A 16 -20.07 18.53 -26.26
CA PRO A 16 -19.58 18.19 -24.93
C PRO A 16 -18.14 17.68 -25.07
N SER A 17 -17.20 18.41 -24.47
CA SER A 17 -15.81 17.98 -24.36
C SER A 17 -15.76 16.64 -23.62
N PRO A 18 -15.09 15.60 -24.15
CA PRO A 18 -14.77 14.42 -23.39
C PRO A 18 -13.53 14.73 -22.53
N ASP A 19 -13.68 15.62 -21.54
CA ASP A 19 -12.69 15.79 -20.49
C ASP A 19 -12.94 14.73 -19.41
N ALA A 20 -12.75 13.48 -19.83
CA ALA A 20 -12.29 12.43 -18.94
C ALA A 20 -10.84 12.78 -18.57
N ASN A 21 -10.66 13.56 -17.50
CA ASN A 21 -9.42 13.61 -16.73
C ASN A 21 -9.85 13.38 -15.28
N LEU A 22 -10.08 12.11 -14.94
CA LEU A 22 -9.09 11.25 -14.29
C LEU A 22 -8.69 11.88 -12.97
N ASP A 23 -9.39 11.45 -11.91
CA ASP A 23 -9.10 11.72 -10.51
C ASP A 23 -7.59 11.71 -10.27
N LEU A 24 -7.00 12.89 -10.20
CA LEU A 24 -5.77 13.08 -9.47
C LEU A 24 -6.16 13.29 -8.01
N ASP A 25 -6.47 12.19 -7.32
CA ASP A 25 -6.10 12.07 -5.92
C ASP A 25 -5.04 10.95 -5.76
N THR A 26 -3.84 11.31 -6.19
CA THR A 26 -2.63 11.27 -5.35
C THR A 26 -2.61 10.19 -4.28
N ARG A 27 -2.16 8.97 -4.64
CA ARG A 27 -1.73 7.87 -3.74
C ARG A 27 -2.16 8.11 -2.27
N ALA A 28 -3.40 7.73 -1.94
CA ALA A 28 -3.82 7.60 -0.56
C ALA A 28 -2.66 6.99 0.26
N PRO A 29 -2.34 7.52 1.46
CA PRO A 29 -1.27 6.98 2.28
C PRO A 29 -1.50 5.48 2.34
N THR A 30 -0.51 4.70 1.93
CA THR A 30 -0.62 3.25 1.88
C THR A 30 -0.89 2.79 3.31
N LEU A 31 -2.18 2.60 3.62
CA LEU A 31 -2.70 2.37 4.97
C LEU A 31 -2.11 1.04 5.44
N CYS A 32 -1.19 1.11 6.40
CA CYS A 32 -0.69 -0.07 7.07
C CYS A 32 -1.81 -0.64 7.91
N SER A 33 -2.45 -1.67 7.35
CA SER A 33 -3.57 -2.34 7.99
C SER A 33 -3.13 -2.92 9.32
N THR A 34 -3.89 -2.60 10.37
CA THR A 34 -3.62 -3.09 11.72
C THR A 34 -4.31 -4.42 11.97
N CYS A 35 -3.85 -5.12 13.00
CA CYS A 35 -4.52 -6.28 13.56
C CYS A 35 -4.97 -6.00 15.00
N SER A 36 -5.88 -6.80 15.53
CA SER A 36 -6.26 -6.78 16.94
C SER A 36 -5.50 -7.89 17.69
N PRO A 37 -4.92 -7.65 18.87
CA PRO A 37 -4.29 -8.72 19.63
C PRO A 37 -5.30 -9.74 20.19
N PHE A 38 -6.61 -9.43 20.15
CA PHE A 38 -7.66 -10.34 20.61
C PHE A 38 -7.85 -11.50 19.63
N PRO A 39 -7.92 -12.76 20.10
CA PRO A 39 -7.94 -13.95 19.23
C PRO A 39 -8.97 -13.92 18.10
N GLU A 40 -10.22 -13.54 18.39
CA GLU A 40 -11.33 -13.51 17.43
C GLU A 40 -11.25 -12.37 16.41
N GLU A 41 -10.39 -11.37 16.66
CA GLU A 41 -10.25 -10.17 15.83
C GLU A 41 -8.88 -10.07 15.16
N ASN A 42 -7.97 -10.99 15.48
CA ASN A 42 -6.58 -10.97 15.05
C ASN A 42 -6.43 -10.93 13.54
N LYS A 43 -7.15 -11.82 12.84
CA LYS A 43 -7.24 -11.92 11.38
C LYS A 43 -5.89 -12.03 10.65
N CYS A 44 -4.76 -12.14 11.34
CA CYS A 44 -3.47 -12.42 10.73
C CYS A 44 -3.44 -13.86 10.19
N HIS A 45 -2.68 -14.10 9.13
CA HIS A 45 -2.46 -15.46 8.65
C HIS A 45 -1.62 -16.26 9.67
N PRO A 46 -1.81 -17.58 9.84
CA PRO A 46 -1.04 -18.39 10.80
C PRO A 46 0.48 -18.39 10.64
N THR A 47 1.01 -17.91 9.50
CA THR A 47 2.46 -17.75 9.27
C THR A 47 3.01 -16.41 9.77
N THR A 48 2.16 -15.58 10.36
CA THR A 48 2.46 -14.27 10.93
C THR A 48 2.06 -14.23 12.40
N SER A 49 2.37 -13.13 13.07
CA SER A 49 1.90 -12.87 14.44
C SER A 49 1.45 -11.42 14.56
N CYS A 50 0.30 -11.19 15.20
CA CYS A 50 -0.12 -9.83 15.53
C CYS A 50 0.75 -9.31 16.68
N VAL A 51 1.58 -8.32 16.41
CA VAL A 51 2.55 -7.80 17.37
C VAL A 51 2.33 -6.32 17.59
N TYR A 52 2.48 -5.87 18.83
CA TYR A 52 2.60 -4.46 19.13
C TYR A 52 3.89 -3.94 18.50
N ASN A 53 3.77 -2.88 17.71
CA ASN A 53 4.90 -2.26 17.08
C ASN A 53 5.58 -1.30 18.06
N TRP A 54 6.68 -1.74 18.67
CA TRP A 54 7.48 -0.94 19.60
C TRP A 54 8.36 0.11 18.91
N GLY A 55 8.43 0.13 17.58
CA GLY A 55 9.14 1.12 16.79
C GLY A 55 8.36 2.42 16.54
N HIS A 56 7.18 2.56 17.13
CA HIS A 56 6.26 3.66 16.88
C HIS A 56 6.69 5.00 17.43
N GLN A 57 6.16 6.04 16.78
CA GLN A 57 6.29 7.42 17.23
C GLN A 57 5.04 7.79 18.05
N GLY A 58 5.23 8.46 19.18
CA GLY A 58 4.13 8.93 20.03
C GLY A 58 3.72 7.95 21.15
N PRO A 59 2.59 8.21 21.84
CA PRO A 59 2.25 7.52 23.09
C PRO A 59 1.67 6.11 22.90
N ASN A 60 1.10 5.81 21.73
CA ASN A 60 0.47 4.52 21.44
C ASN A 60 0.92 3.99 20.08
N GLY A 61 1.28 2.72 20.04
CA GLY A 61 1.74 2.01 18.85
C GLY A 61 0.63 1.16 18.24
N PRO A 62 0.64 1.00 16.92
CA PRO A 62 -0.27 0.09 16.24
C PRO A 62 0.14 -1.37 16.48
N TYR A 63 -0.80 -2.28 16.22
CA TYR A 63 -0.52 -3.70 16.09
C TYR A 63 -0.50 -4.07 14.61
N TYR A 64 0.49 -4.85 14.19
CA TYR A 64 0.63 -5.31 12.81
C TYR A 64 0.85 -6.82 12.73
N CYS A 65 0.42 -7.43 11.63
CA CYS A 65 0.77 -8.82 11.34
C CYS A 65 2.24 -8.89 10.89
N ALA A 66 3.13 -9.24 11.80
CA ALA A 66 4.55 -9.38 11.52
C ALA A 66 4.88 -10.77 10.98
N CYS A 67 5.71 -10.79 9.95
CA CYS A 67 6.34 -12.00 9.46
C CYS A 67 7.37 -12.53 10.46
N ARG A 68 7.69 -13.83 10.35
CA ARG A 68 8.92 -14.38 10.93
C ARG A 68 10.12 -13.63 10.37
N HIS A 69 11.19 -13.51 11.14
CA HIS A 69 12.39 -12.81 10.69
C HIS A 69 12.94 -13.46 9.41
N GLY A 70 13.29 -12.64 8.40
CA GLY A 70 13.79 -13.13 7.12
C GLY A 70 12.71 -13.62 6.13
N TYR A 71 11.42 -13.46 6.45
CA TYR A 71 10.31 -13.84 5.58
C TYR A 71 9.49 -12.63 5.12
N LYS A 72 8.92 -12.76 3.92
CA LYS A 72 8.06 -11.81 3.22
C LYS A 72 6.83 -12.50 2.61
N ALA A 73 5.86 -11.72 2.13
CA ALA A 73 4.74 -12.25 1.36
C ALA A 73 5.20 -12.62 -0.06
N ASN A 74 4.60 -13.66 -0.64
CA ASN A 74 4.94 -14.12 -1.99
C ASN A 74 4.59 -13.04 -3.02
N PRO A 75 5.57 -12.48 -3.77
CA PRO A 75 5.30 -11.44 -4.78
C PRO A 75 4.36 -11.88 -5.90
N ARG A 76 4.23 -13.20 -6.15
CA ARG A 76 3.27 -13.73 -7.13
C ARG A 76 1.83 -13.64 -6.64
N GLU A 77 1.60 -13.60 -5.33
CA GLU A 77 0.28 -13.53 -4.71
C GLU A 77 -0.14 -12.09 -4.44
N VAL A 78 0.78 -11.25 -3.97
CA VAL A 78 0.49 -9.85 -3.61
C VAL A 78 0.82 -8.84 -4.70
N GLY A 79 1.55 -9.24 -5.74
CA GLY A 79 1.97 -8.36 -6.82
C GLY A 79 2.82 -7.19 -6.32
N ALA A 80 2.56 -6.02 -6.88
CA ALA A 80 3.23 -4.76 -6.53
C ALA A 80 2.41 -3.89 -5.56
N ASP A 81 1.41 -4.45 -4.86
CA ASP A 81 0.58 -3.72 -3.91
C ASP A 81 1.40 -3.34 -2.66
N PRO A 82 1.72 -2.05 -2.44
CA PRO A 82 2.52 -1.64 -1.30
C PRO A 82 1.74 -1.75 0.03
N SER A 83 0.41 -1.93 -0.01
CA SER A 83 -0.42 -2.15 1.19
C SER A 83 -0.44 -3.61 1.63
N ALA A 84 0.00 -4.53 0.76
CA ALA A 84 0.01 -5.95 1.07
C ALA A 84 1.19 -6.32 1.99
N GLN A 85 2.34 -5.69 1.81
CA GLN A 85 3.52 -5.87 2.65
C GLN A 85 4.40 -4.62 2.71
N TRP A 86 5.01 -4.36 3.87
CA TRP A 86 5.89 -3.22 4.09
C TRP A 86 6.94 -3.51 5.18
N ARG A 87 7.96 -2.66 5.24
CA ARG A 87 8.90 -2.55 6.36
C ARG A 87 8.72 -1.19 7.05
N LEU A 88 9.18 -1.10 8.29
CA LEU A 88 9.14 0.12 9.10
C LEU A 88 10.53 0.73 9.26
N GLN A 89 10.58 2.03 9.57
CA GLN A 89 11.77 2.66 10.13
C GLN A 89 11.88 2.32 11.62
N TRP A 90 12.30 1.09 11.91
CA TRP A 90 12.43 0.58 13.28
C TRP A 90 13.90 0.23 13.54
N PRO A 91 14.65 1.07 14.28
CA PRO A 91 16.05 0.83 14.61
C PRO A 91 16.33 -0.59 15.09
N SER A 92 17.27 -1.27 14.43
CA SER A 92 17.68 -2.67 14.68
C SER A 92 16.65 -3.74 14.33
N GLN A 93 15.53 -3.38 13.72
CA GLN A 93 14.46 -4.29 13.29
C GLN A 93 13.99 -3.99 11.85
N GLU A 94 14.75 -3.20 11.09
CA GLU A 94 14.35 -2.70 9.77
C GLU A 94 14.12 -3.80 8.75
N GLY A 95 14.72 -4.99 8.94
CA GLY A 95 14.51 -6.17 8.11
C GLY A 95 13.20 -6.92 8.41
N ARG A 96 12.44 -6.49 9.42
CA ARG A 96 11.14 -7.08 9.74
C ARG A 96 10.09 -6.64 8.72
N VAL A 97 9.43 -7.62 8.11
CA VAL A 97 8.32 -7.40 7.19
C VAL A 97 7.00 -7.52 7.94
N PHE A 98 6.06 -6.65 7.58
CA PHE A 98 4.69 -6.64 8.02
C PHE A 98 3.78 -6.79 6.82
N VAL A 99 2.61 -7.38 7.04
CA VAL A 99 1.61 -7.60 5.99
C VAL A 99 0.24 -7.17 6.50
N ARG A 100 -0.69 -6.88 5.57
CA ARG A 100 -2.09 -6.71 5.95
C ARG A 100 -2.68 -8.03 6.47
N PRO A 101 -3.74 -8.00 7.30
CA PRO A 101 -4.42 -9.20 7.77
C PRO A 101 -4.78 -10.18 6.63
N GLY A 102 -4.69 -11.48 6.93
CA GLY A 102 -4.97 -12.57 5.99
C GLY A 102 -3.85 -12.93 5.00
N ILE A 103 -2.81 -12.11 4.86
CA ILE A 103 -1.71 -12.40 3.93
C ILE A 103 -0.72 -13.41 4.52
N LYS A 104 -0.47 -14.46 3.76
CA LYS A 104 0.56 -15.46 4.06
C LYS A 104 1.96 -14.84 3.93
N CYS A 105 2.77 -15.01 4.97
CA CYS A 105 4.15 -14.54 4.99
C CYS A 105 5.16 -15.65 5.29
N ASP A 106 5.43 -16.50 4.29
CA ASP A 106 6.35 -17.65 4.40
C ASP A 106 7.32 -17.78 3.22
N THR A 107 7.47 -16.74 2.41
CA THR A 107 8.52 -16.66 1.37
C THR A 107 9.79 -16.09 1.97
N LEU A 108 10.94 -16.72 1.75
CA LEU A 108 12.23 -16.21 2.22
C LEU A 108 12.56 -14.87 1.52
N CYS A 109 13.13 -13.92 2.25
CA CYS A 109 13.74 -12.74 1.64
C CYS A 109 15.05 -13.11 0.91
N ASP A 110 15.46 -12.27 -0.03
CA ASP A 110 16.61 -12.52 -0.89
C ASP A 110 17.94 -12.46 -0.10
N ASN A 111 17.99 -11.60 0.91
CA ASN A 111 19.14 -11.38 1.80
C ASN A 111 18.74 -11.53 3.29
N TRP A 112 17.94 -12.55 3.61
CA TRP A 112 17.33 -12.75 4.93
C TRP A 112 18.34 -12.88 6.08
N GLU A 113 19.56 -13.33 5.78
CA GLU A 113 20.65 -13.55 6.74
C GLU A 113 21.31 -12.26 7.24
N GLN A 114 21.03 -11.11 6.63
CA GLN A 114 21.64 -9.82 6.98
C GLN A 114 20.98 -9.11 8.18
N GLY A 115 20.09 -9.79 8.91
CA GLY A 115 19.45 -9.25 10.11
C GLY A 115 18.60 -8.01 9.81
N ALA A 116 18.91 -6.89 10.48
CA ALA A 116 18.25 -5.60 10.25
C ALA A 116 18.43 -5.08 8.81
N ALA A 117 19.51 -5.49 8.11
CA ALA A 117 19.74 -5.14 6.71
C ALA A 117 19.10 -6.13 5.72
N GLY A 118 18.41 -7.17 6.20
CA GLY A 118 17.70 -8.13 5.37
C GLY A 118 16.36 -7.60 4.82
N CYS A 119 15.76 -8.35 3.90
CA CYS A 119 14.43 -8.06 3.32
C CYS A 119 14.27 -6.67 2.67
N ARG A 120 15.37 -6.00 2.29
CA ARG A 120 15.35 -4.63 1.73
C ARG A 120 14.64 -4.51 0.40
N GLU A 121 14.39 -5.62 -0.29
CA GLU A 121 13.54 -5.69 -1.47
C GLU A 121 12.05 -5.38 -1.17
N VAL A 122 11.62 -5.48 0.10
CA VAL A 122 10.30 -5.03 0.54
C VAL A 122 10.36 -3.51 0.79
N TYR A 123 9.36 -2.80 0.27
CA TYR A 123 9.24 -1.35 0.41
C TYR A 123 9.15 -0.94 1.88
N GLN A 124 9.95 0.05 2.26
CA GLN A 124 9.86 0.67 3.58
C GLN A 124 8.84 1.80 3.53
N ASN A 125 7.75 1.67 4.29
CA ASN A 125 6.69 2.65 4.29
C ASN A 125 6.94 3.70 5.40
N PRO A 126 7.35 4.94 5.07
CA PRO A 126 7.68 5.96 6.05
C PRO A 126 6.45 6.54 6.77
N TYR A 127 5.25 6.25 6.27
CA TYR A 127 4.00 6.73 6.87
C TYR A 127 3.45 5.79 7.94
N CYS A 128 4.09 4.64 8.14
CA CYS A 128 3.73 3.67 9.15
C CYS A 128 4.76 3.72 10.25
N THR A 129 4.29 4.01 11.46
CA THR A 129 5.12 4.18 12.64
C THR A 129 4.60 3.33 13.73
#